data_AF-A0A938RET4-F1
#
_entry.id   AF-A0A938RET4-F1
#
_cell.length_a   1.000
_cell.length_b   1.000
_cell.length_c   1.000
_cell.angle_alpha   90.00
_cell.angle_beta   90.00
_cell.angle_gamma   90.00
#
_symmetry.space_group_name_H-M   'P 1'
#
loop_
_entity.id
_entity.type
_entity.pdbx_description
1 polymer ?
#
loop_
_entity_poly.entity_id
_entity_poly.type
_entity_poly.pdbx_seq_one_letter_code
_entity_poly.pdbx_strand_id
1 'polypeptide(L)'
;MLLFLIHAALMAAGFLLVLSAMIVAMTQRKKRWWLKIHKAIGLTGASLILLGAVAAIAAVASTPAGHHLRTPHTWLGVLTVIAAIITPSLGLLQFRIPNRVGTLRVVHRLSGRLLNLMIPVAIFLGLRVAEII
;
A
#
# COMPACT_ATOMS: atom_id res chain seq x y z
N MET A 1 -5.95 15.49 -15.72
CA MET A 1 -5.97 16.15 -14.40
C MET A 1 -6.81 15.40 -13.36
N LEU A 2 -8.09 15.11 -13.61
CA LEU A 2 -8.95 14.41 -12.64
C LEU A 2 -8.40 13.06 -12.16
N LEU A 3 -8.00 12.17 -13.08
CA LEU A 3 -7.44 10.85 -12.72
C LEU A 3 -6.16 10.94 -11.87
N PHE A 4 -5.35 11.99 -12.07
CA PHE A 4 -4.17 12.26 -11.25
C PHE A 4 -4.56 12.64 -9.82
N LEU A 5 -5.54 13.53 -9.65
CA LEU A 5 -6.04 13.91 -8.32
C LEU A 5 -6.66 12.71 -7.59
N ILE A 6 -7.43 11.89 -8.31
CA ILE A 6 -7.99 10.64 -7.77
C ILE A 6 -6.87 9.68 -7.35
N HIS A 7 -5.86 9.47 -8.21
CA HIS A 7 -4.69 8.66 -7.88
C HIS A 7 -4.00 9.17 -6.59
N ALA A 8 -3.66 10.45 -6.54
CA ALA A 8 -2.96 11.04 -5.39
C ALA A 8 -3.79 10.92 -4.09
N ALA A 9 -5.09 11.21 -4.15
CA ALA A 9 -5.99 11.10 -3.00
C ALA A 9 -6.12 9.65 -2.50
N LEU A 10 -6.28 8.69 -3.41
CA LEU A 10 -6.37 7.26 -3.07
C LEU A 10 -5.06 6.75 -2.47
N MET A 11 -3.91 7.13 -3.01
CA MET A 11 -2.60 6.74 -2.47
C MET A 11 -2.38 7.32 -1.07
N ALA A 12 -2.73 8.59 -0.84
CA ALA A 12 -2.63 9.22 0.48
C ALA A 12 -3.58 8.59 1.50
N ALA A 13 -4.85 8.37 1.15
CA ALA A 13 -5.82 7.71 2.03
C ALA A 13 -5.40 6.25 2.33
N GLY A 14 -4.95 5.52 1.32
CA GLY A 14 -4.41 4.17 1.45
C GLY A 14 -3.21 4.12 2.40
N PHE A 15 -2.28 5.06 2.27
CA PHE A 15 -1.15 5.21 3.19
C PHE A 15 -1.60 5.39 4.64
N LEU A 16 -2.49 6.35 4.90
CA LEU A 16 -2.97 6.64 6.25
C LEU A 16 -3.65 5.43 6.89
N LEU A 17 -4.42 4.66 6.12
CA LEU A 17 -5.06 3.44 6.61
C LEU A 17 -4.06 2.31 6.90
N VAL A 18 -3.06 2.08 6.02
CA VAL A 18 -2.02 1.07 6.23
C VAL A 18 -1.11 1.43 7.40
N LEU A 19 -0.79 2.72 7.58
CA LEU A 19 -0.05 3.24 8.72
C LEU A 19 -0.86 3.05 10.01
N SER A 20 -2.15 3.38 9.98
CA SER A 20 -3.07 3.13 11.10
C SER A 20 -3.14 1.63 11.45
N ALA A 21 -3.13 0.74 10.44
CA ALA A 21 -3.06 -0.70 10.65
C ALA A 21 -1.83 -1.11 11.45
N MET A 22 -0.66 -0.55 11.10
CA MET A 22 0.58 -0.79 11.82
C MET A 22 0.52 -0.25 13.26
N ILE A 23 0.02 0.97 13.46
CA ILE A 23 -0.13 1.58 14.78
C ILE A 23 -1.07 0.77 15.68
N VAL A 24 -2.22 0.31 15.16
CA VAL A 24 -3.14 -0.57 15.89
C VAL A 24 -2.45 -1.87 16.30
N ALA A 25 -1.70 -2.49 15.38
CA ALA A 25 -0.96 -3.71 15.68
C ALA A 25 0.21 -3.49 16.65
N MET A 26 0.70 -2.26 16.84
CA MET A 26 1.75 -1.94 17.81
C MET A 26 1.18 -1.60 19.18
N THR A 27 0.06 -0.88 19.24
CA THR A 27 -0.43 -0.26 20.48
C THR A 27 -1.63 -0.97 21.10
N GLN A 28 -2.48 -1.64 20.30
CA GLN A 28 -3.80 -2.12 20.75
C GLN A 28 -3.88 -3.63 21.00
N ARG A 29 -2.77 -4.38 20.98
CA ARG A 29 -2.78 -5.87 21.07
C ARG A 29 -3.50 -6.45 22.29
N LYS A 30 -3.65 -5.69 23.37
CA LYS A 30 -4.37 -6.12 24.59
C LYS A 30 -5.89 -6.11 24.43
N LYS A 31 -6.43 -5.44 23.40
CA LYS A 31 -7.88 -5.29 23.17
C LYS A 31 -8.41 -6.45 22.32
N ARG A 32 -9.50 -7.11 22.72
CA ARG A 32 -10.07 -8.28 21.99
C ARG A 32 -10.38 -8.01 20.50
N TRP A 33 -10.65 -6.75 20.14
CA TRP A 33 -10.99 -6.34 18.77
C TRP A 33 -9.79 -5.95 17.89
N TRP A 34 -8.55 -5.92 18.44
CA TRP A 34 -7.39 -5.36 17.74
C TRP A 34 -7.15 -5.98 16.36
N LEU A 35 -7.29 -7.31 16.27
CA LEU A 35 -7.02 -8.05 15.04
C LEU A 35 -8.09 -7.79 13.99
N LYS A 36 -9.36 -7.67 14.41
CA LYS A 36 -10.49 -7.35 13.51
C LYS A 36 -10.28 -5.97 12.89
N ILE A 37 -9.93 -4.98 13.71
CA ILE A 37 -9.68 -3.61 13.23
C ILE A 37 -8.43 -3.56 12.36
N HIS A 38 -7.29 -4.12 12.80
CA HIS A 38 -6.05 -4.19 12.02
C HIS A 38 -6.29 -4.80 10.63
N LYS A 39 -7.02 -5.93 10.56
CA LYS A 39 -7.36 -6.57 9.29
C LYS A 39 -8.24 -5.70 8.42
N ALA A 40 -9.30 -5.11 8.99
CA ALA A 40 -10.24 -4.27 8.24
C ALA A 40 -9.53 -3.06 7.63
N ILE A 41 -8.83 -2.26 8.46
CA ILE A 41 -8.14 -1.06 7.98
C ILE A 41 -6.97 -1.39 7.05
N GLY A 42 -6.23 -2.48 7.31
CA GLY A 42 -5.15 -2.94 6.43
C GLY A 42 -5.65 -3.38 5.05
N LEU A 43 -6.76 -4.13 4.99
CA LEU A 43 -7.37 -4.53 3.72
C LEU A 43 -7.96 -3.33 2.97
N THR A 44 -8.68 -2.44 3.67
CA THR A 44 -9.21 -1.22 3.03
C THR A 44 -8.09 -0.36 2.48
N GLY A 45 -7.02 -0.13 3.26
CA GLY A 45 -5.86 0.64 2.81
C GLY A 45 -5.17 0.03 1.59
N ALA A 46 -4.98 -1.30 1.59
CA ALA A 46 -4.44 -2.01 0.43
C ALA A 46 -5.35 -1.87 -0.81
N SER A 47 -6.66 -1.99 -0.65
CA SER A 47 -7.62 -1.78 -1.75
C SER A 47 -7.57 -0.36 -2.32
N LEU A 48 -7.44 0.67 -1.47
CA LEU A 48 -7.27 2.05 -1.95
C LEU A 48 -5.97 2.23 -2.74
N ILE A 49 -4.86 1.62 -2.31
CA ILE A 49 -3.60 1.62 -3.06
C ILE A 49 -3.79 0.97 -4.44
N LEU A 50 -4.51 -0.16 -4.52
CA LEU A 50 -4.80 -0.83 -5.78
C LEU A 50 -5.67 0.03 -6.71
N LEU A 51 -6.73 0.64 -6.18
CA LEU A 51 -7.58 1.56 -6.96
C LEU A 51 -6.79 2.79 -7.40
N GLY A 52 -5.91 3.32 -6.56
CA GLY A 52 -4.98 4.40 -6.91
C GLY A 52 -4.08 3.99 -8.08
N ALA A 53 -3.53 2.77 -8.06
CA ALA A 53 -2.73 2.27 -9.17
C ALA A 53 -3.52 2.14 -10.47
N VAL A 54 -4.78 1.67 -10.42
CA VAL A 54 -5.67 1.63 -11.58
C VAL A 54 -5.91 3.04 -12.13
N ALA A 55 -6.16 4.03 -11.27
CA ALA A 55 -6.32 5.42 -11.69
C ALA A 55 -5.06 5.98 -12.36
N ALA A 56 -3.86 5.65 -11.87
CA ALA A 56 -2.61 6.04 -12.52
C ALA A 56 -2.42 5.37 -13.89
N ILE A 57 -2.72 4.08 -14.00
CA ILE A 57 -2.64 3.36 -15.28
C ILE A 57 -3.58 4.00 -16.30
N ALA A 58 -4.84 4.26 -15.90
CA ALA A 58 -5.81 4.94 -16.74
C ALA A 58 -5.37 6.35 -17.14
N ALA A 59 -4.78 7.11 -16.21
CA ALA A 59 -4.26 8.45 -16.48
C ALA A 59 -3.17 8.44 -17.56
N VAL A 60 -2.21 7.50 -17.46
CA VAL A 60 -1.13 7.37 -18.45
C VAL A 60 -1.68 6.88 -19.79
N ALA A 61 -2.55 5.88 -19.80
CA ALA A 61 -3.17 5.35 -21.01
C ALA A 61 -4.02 6.39 -21.77
N SER A 62 -4.53 7.41 -21.07
CA SER A 62 -5.30 8.50 -21.67
C SER A 62 -4.42 9.56 -22.36
N THR A 63 -3.09 9.42 -22.32
CA THR A 63 -2.16 10.38 -22.94
C THR A 63 -1.48 9.78 -24.20
N PRO A 64 -1.42 10.50 -25.34
CA PRO A 64 -0.84 9.98 -26.58
C PRO A 64 0.63 9.54 -26.48
N ALA A 65 1.40 10.14 -25.57
CA ALA A 65 2.79 9.80 -25.28
C ALA A 65 2.94 8.96 -23.99
N GLY A 66 1.88 8.26 -23.57
CA GLY A 66 1.76 7.57 -22.29
C GLY A 66 2.77 6.44 -22.09
N HIS A 67 3.98 6.79 -21.66
CA HIS A 67 5.01 5.82 -21.36
C HIS A 67 4.97 5.42 -19.89
N HIS A 68 4.57 4.18 -19.63
CA HIS A 68 4.68 3.56 -18.32
C HIS A 68 6.17 3.33 -17.96
N LEU A 69 6.46 3.31 -16.65
CA LEU A 69 7.75 2.85 -16.09
C LEU A 69 9.00 3.66 -16.48
N ARG A 70 8.89 4.97 -16.70
CA ARG A 70 10.05 5.84 -17.04
C ARG A 70 10.69 6.56 -15.87
N THR A 71 10.04 6.62 -14.72
CA THR A 71 10.52 7.41 -13.57
C THR A 71 10.75 6.52 -12.35
N PRO A 72 11.66 6.91 -11.44
CA PRO A 72 11.82 6.21 -10.16
C PRO A 72 10.51 6.07 -9.38
N HIS A 73 9.62 7.06 -9.46
CA HIS A 73 8.26 7.00 -8.90
C HIS A 73 7.49 5.78 -9.40
N THR A 74 7.49 5.54 -10.73
CA THR A 74 6.73 4.43 -11.31
C THR A 74 7.27 3.05 -10.92
N TRP A 75 8.59 2.89 -10.81
CA TRP A 75 9.20 1.63 -10.36
C TRP A 75 8.90 1.34 -8.90
N LEU A 76 9.10 2.34 -8.03
CA LEU A 76 8.77 2.22 -6.61
C LEU A 76 7.26 2.04 -6.39
N GLY A 77 6.43 2.66 -7.22
CA GLY A 77 4.98 2.49 -7.24
C GLY A 77 4.57 1.05 -7.51
N VAL A 78 5.16 0.39 -8.52
CA VAL A 78 4.90 -1.04 -8.80
C VAL A 78 5.31 -1.91 -7.61
N LEU A 79 6.50 -1.69 -7.05
CA LEU A 79 6.94 -2.44 -5.87
C LEU A 79 6.00 -2.23 -4.68
N THR A 80 5.49 -1.00 -4.50
CA THR A 80 4.52 -0.65 -3.46
C THR A 80 3.19 -1.40 -3.66
N VAL A 81 2.68 -1.47 -4.89
CA VAL A 81 1.47 -2.22 -5.23
C VAL A 81 1.64 -3.72 -4.95
N ILE A 82 2.77 -4.30 -5.37
CA ILE A 82 3.10 -5.71 -5.09
C ILE A 82 3.14 -5.95 -3.57
N ALA A 83 3.82 -5.07 -2.81
CA ALA A 83 3.89 -5.18 -1.36
C ALA A 83 2.51 -5.01 -0.69
N ALA A 84 1.63 -4.16 -1.23
CA ALA A 84 0.25 -3.98 -0.76
C ALA A 84 -0.63 -5.22 -0.98
N ILE A 85 -0.31 -6.08 -1.94
CA ILE A 85 -0.97 -7.38 -2.15
C ILE A 85 -0.35 -8.46 -1.25
N ILE A 86 0.98 -8.54 -1.22
CA ILE A 86 1.71 -9.58 -0.48
C ILE A 86 1.47 -9.46 1.02
N THR A 87 1.51 -8.26 1.58
CA THR A 87 1.39 -8.04 3.03
C THR A 87 0.09 -8.58 3.63
N PRO A 88 -1.11 -8.21 3.15
CA PRO A 88 -2.36 -8.79 3.66
C PRO A 88 -2.47 -10.28 3.34
N SER A 89 -1.98 -10.74 2.18
CA SER A 89 -1.96 -12.17 1.83
C SER A 89 -1.20 -13.00 2.87
N LEU A 90 0.01 -12.56 3.26
CA LEU A 90 0.79 -13.22 4.33
C LEU A 90 0.05 -13.17 5.69
N GLY A 91 -0.60 -12.04 5.98
CA GLY A 91 -1.39 -11.85 7.20
C GLY A 91 -2.61 -12.78 7.28
N LEU A 92 -3.17 -13.19 6.14
CA LEU A 92 -4.26 -14.17 6.06
C LEU A 92 -3.75 -15.61 6.05
N LEU A 93 -2.65 -15.88 5.32
CA LEU A 93 -2.06 -17.22 5.20
C LEU A 93 -1.56 -17.77 6.54
N GLN A 94 -1.13 -16.91 7.48
CA GLN A 94 -0.74 -17.37 8.82
C GLN A 94 -1.88 -18.09 9.56
N PHE A 95 -3.15 -17.84 9.22
CA PHE A 95 -4.30 -18.53 9.81
C PHE A 95 -4.69 -19.81 9.05
N ARG A 96 -4.11 -20.04 7.88
CA ARG A 96 -4.39 -21.20 7.01
C ARG A 96 -3.29 -22.25 7.06
N ILE A 97 -2.04 -21.86 7.35
CA ILE A 97 -0.86 -22.74 7.31
C ILE A 97 -0.20 -22.78 8.70
N PRO A 98 -0.71 -23.61 9.64
CA PRO A 98 -0.22 -23.65 11.03
C PRO A 98 1.28 -23.96 11.11
N ASN A 99 1.78 -24.84 10.23
CA ASN A 99 3.18 -25.30 10.23
C ASN A 99 4.20 -24.20 9.86
N ARG A 100 3.75 -23.05 9.34
CA ARG A 100 4.62 -21.94 8.92
C ARG A 100 4.27 -20.61 9.59
N VAL A 101 3.42 -20.61 10.64
CA VAL A 101 2.93 -19.39 11.31
C VAL A 101 4.06 -18.46 11.75
N GLY A 102 5.14 -19.02 12.34
CA GLY A 102 6.28 -18.24 12.79
C GLY A 102 6.93 -17.45 11.66
N THR A 103 7.29 -18.13 10.57
CA THR A 103 7.88 -17.52 9.37
C THR A 103 6.94 -16.52 8.72
N LEU A 104 5.67 -16.90 8.48
CA LEU A 104 4.68 -16.03 7.85
C LEU A 104 4.48 -14.74 8.65
N ARG A 105 4.47 -14.82 9.99
CA ARG A 105 4.36 -13.65 10.86
C ARG A 105 5.58 -12.73 10.79
N VAL A 106 6.78 -13.29 10.68
CA VAL A 106 8.01 -12.50 10.50
C VAL A 106 7.98 -11.76 9.17
N VAL A 107 7.70 -12.48 8.08
CA VAL A 107 7.67 -11.91 6.72
C VAL A 107 6.53 -10.88 6.60
N HIS A 108 5.34 -11.15 7.13
CA HIS A 108 4.21 -10.18 7.15
C HIS A 108 4.58 -8.88 7.87
N ARG A 109 5.27 -8.95 9.01
CA ARG A 109 5.69 -7.75 9.75
C ARG A 109 6.77 -6.98 8.99
N LEU A 110 7.74 -7.67 8.40
CA LEU A 110 8.78 -7.03 7.60
C LEU A 110 8.17 -6.37 6.35
N SER A 111 7.32 -7.09 5.61
CA SER A 111 6.65 -6.57 4.42
C SER A 111 5.77 -5.37 4.76
N GLY A 112 5.03 -5.41 5.87
CA GLY A 112 4.22 -4.29 6.34
C GLY A 112 5.03 -3.05 6.72
N ARG A 113 6.22 -3.22 7.32
CA ARG A 113 7.13 -2.10 7.61
C ARG A 113 7.71 -1.50 6.33
N LEU A 114 8.19 -2.35 5.42
CA LEU A 114 8.70 -1.91 4.12
C LEU A 114 7.62 -1.18 3.32
N LEU A 115 6.39 -1.71 3.28
CA LEU A 115 5.27 -1.06 2.62
C LEU A 115 5.01 0.34 3.21
N ASN A 116 4.97 0.48 4.55
CA ASN A 116 4.78 1.77 5.21
C ASN A 116 5.93 2.78 4.95
N LEU A 117 7.13 2.31 4.61
CA LEU A 117 8.24 3.17 4.20
C LEU A 117 8.18 3.52 2.72
N MET A 118 7.84 2.56 1.86
CA MET A 118 7.82 2.73 0.41
C MET A 118 6.72 3.68 -0.05
N ILE A 119 5.51 3.62 0.54
CA ILE A 119 4.39 4.47 0.13
C ILE A 119 4.73 5.97 0.24
N PRO A 120 5.20 6.51 1.38
CA PRO A 120 5.50 7.95 1.48
C PRO A 120 6.67 8.36 0.57
N VAL A 121 7.67 7.50 0.35
CA VAL A 121 8.75 7.77 -0.60
C VAL A 121 8.20 7.80 -2.04
N ALA A 122 7.31 6.89 -2.40
CA ALA A 122 6.64 6.89 -3.70
C ALA A 122 5.78 8.14 -3.90
N ILE A 123 5.03 8.56 -2.87
CA ILE A 123 4.24 9.80 -2.90
C ILE A 123 5.16 11.01 -3.11
N PHE A 124 6.24 11.12 -2.34
CA PHE A 124 7.23 12.19 -2.49
C PHE A 124 7.79 12.26 -3.92
N LEU A 125 8.24 11.13 -4.47
CA LEU A 125 8.74 11.07 -5.85
C LEU A 125 7.64 11.44 -6.87
N GLY A 126 6.39 11.07 -6.61
CA GLY A 126 5.25 11.42 -7.47
C GLY A 126 4.97 12.92 -7.48
N LEU A 127 5.03 13.57 -6.31
CA LEU A 127 4.87 15.02 -6.19
C LEU A 127 5.99 15.78 -6.91
N ARG A 128 7.25 15.29 -6.84
CA ARG A 128 8.39 15.84 -7.58
C ARG A 128 8.20 15.72 -9.10
N VAL A 129 7.73 14.56 -9.58
CA VAL A 129 7.44 14.34 -11.01
C VAL A 129 6.29 15.22 -11.49
N ALA A 130 5.34 15.52 -10.61
CA ALA A 130 4.22 16.42 -10.90
C ALA A 130 4.57 17.92 -10.71
N GLU A 131 5.83 18.24 -10.37
CA GLU A 131 6.33 19.61 -10.16
C GLU A 131 5.54 20.40 -9.09
N ILE A 132 4.94 19.69 -8.13
CA ILE A 132 4.21 20.31 -7.00
C ILE A 132 5.20 20.76 -5.92
N ILE A 133 6.27 20.00 -5.73
CA ILE A 133 7.41 20.28 -4.85
C ILE A 133 8.69 20.01 -5.61
#